data_AF-A0A6M0BLE6-F1
#
_entry.id   AF-A0A6M0BLE6-F1
#
_cell.length_a   1.000
_cell.length_b   1.000
_cell.length_c   1.000
_cell.angle_alpha   90.00
_cell.angle_beta   90.00
_cell.angle_gamma   90.00
#
_symmetry.space_group_name_H-M   'P 1'
#
loop_
_entity.id
_entity.type
_entity.pdbx_description
1 polymer ?
#
loop_
_entity_poly.entity_id
_entity_poly.type
_entity_poly.pdbx_seq_one_letter_code
_entity_poly.pdbx_strand_id
1 'polypeptide(L)'
;MKKKIEQVKANVQEELEKFIESNPEPRELKRALAIRMLIQGFKVTKLQKTLGISAAFVSQCKVRFALEGIEGLKLKHKGSKGYLNQSDRTSIIEWLRSQNQIDLSKLEN
;
A
#
# COMPACT_ATOMS: atom_id res chain seq x y z
N MET A 1 21.45 -28.21 -4.42
CA MET A 1 20.10 -27.65 -4.70
C MET A 1 19.44 -27.01 -3.47
N LYS A 2 19.32 -27.70 -2.32
CA LYS A 2 18.67 -27.16 -1.10
C LYS A 2 19.23 -25.80 -0.62
N LYS A 3 20.57 -25.63 -0.59
CA LYS A 3 21.21 -24.35 -0.21
C LYS A 3 20.82 -23.16 -1.11
N LYS A 4 20.58 -23.39 -2.40
CA LYS A 4 20.24 -22.32 -3.35
C LYS A 4 18.80 -21.83 -3.17
N ILE A 5 17.88 -22.73 -2.82
CA ILE A 5 16.47 -22.40 -2.56
C ILE A 5 16.33 -21.61 -1.25
N GLU A 6 17.03 -22.03 -0.20
CA GLU A 6 17.00 -21.34 1.09
C GLU A 6 17.57 -19.92 0.99
N GLN A 7 18.65 -19.74 0.22
CA GLN A 7 19.23 -18.41 -0.03
C GLN A 7 18.25 -17.49 -0.77
N VAL A 8 17.58 -17.99 -1.81
CA VAL A 8 16.58 -17.21 -2.55
C VAL A 8 15.42 -16.81 -1.64
N LYS A 9 14.96 -17.72 -0.79
CA LYS A 9 13.90 -17.44 0.18
C LYS A 9 14.30 -16.36 1.19
N ALA A 10 15.53 -16.40 1.69
CA ALA A 10 16.07 -15.39 2.60
C ALA A 10 16.14 -14.01 1.93
N ASN A 11 16.65 -13.94 0.70
CA ASN A 11 16.74 -12.68 -0.06
C ASN A 11 15.35 -12.06 -0.32
N VAL A 12 14.37 -12.88 -0.73
CA VAL A 12 12.98 -12.42 -0.96
C VAL A 12 12.34 -11.90 0.33
N GLN A 13 12.63 -12.54 1.46
CA GLN A 13 12.12 -12.11 2.75
C GLN A 13 12.75 -10.78 3.21
N GLU A 14 14.04 -10.58 2.95
CA GLU A 14 14.74 -9.33 3.22
C GLU A 14 14.20 -8.16 2.37
N GLU A 15 14.00 -8.37 1.06
CA GLU A 15 13.40 -7.37 0.17
C GLU A 15 11.98 -6.97 0.60
N LEU A 16 11.18 -7.96 1.02
CA LEU A 16 9.82 -7.72 1.52
C LEU A 16 9.82 -6.91 2.81
N GLU A 17 10.73 -7.20 3.74
CA GLU A 17 10.82 -6.46 5.00
C GLU A 17 11.28 -5.03 4.76
N LYS A 18 12.32 -4.82 3.92
CA LYS A 18 12.76 -3.48 3.49
C LYS A 18 11.63 -2.66 2.88
N PHE A 19 10.79 -3.29 2.06
CA PHE A 19 9.63 -2.63 1.46
C PHE A 19 8.55 -2.28 2.49
N ILE A 20 8.37 -3.06 3.54
CA ILE A 20 7.43 -2.76 4.63
C ILE A 20 7.97 -1.62 5.51
N GLU A 21 9.25 -1.68 5.85
CA GLU A 21 9.95 -0.68 6.67
C GLU A 21 10.00 0.70 6.01
N SER A 22 10.03 0.75 4.66
CA SER A 22 9.94 2.01 3.92
C SER A 22 8.56 2.69 4.01
N ASN A 23 7.61 2.11 4.75
CA ASN A 23 6.25 2.61 4.98
C ASN A 23 5.54 3.08 3.70
N PRO A 24 5.29 2.17 2.74
CA PRO A 24 4.68 2.49 1.46
C PRO A 24 3.21 2.88 1.62
N GLU A 25 2.58 3.27 0.51
CA GLU A 25 1.17 3.67 0.52
C GLU A 25 0.29 2.58 1.18
N PRO A 26 -0.75 2.94 1.97
CA PRO A 26 -1.47 1.99 2.82
C PRO A 26 -1.99 0.71 2.14
N ARG A 27 -2.35 0.77 0.85
CA ARG A 27 -2.78 -0.40 0.07
C ARG A 27 -1.60 -1.30 -0.26
N GLU A 28 -0.47 -0.73 -0.64
CA GLU A 28 0.78 -1.46 -0.90
C GLU A 28 1.29 -2.13 0.37
N LEU A 29 1.30 -1.40 1.49
CA LEU A 29 1.66 -1.92 2.81
C LEU A 29 0.75 -3.11 3.20
N LYS A 30 -0.56 -2.97 3.02
CA LYS A 30 -1.52 -4.05 3.32
C LYS A 30 -1.28 -5.30 2.46
N ARG A 31 -0.91 -5.13 1.18
CA ARG A 31 -0.54 -6.26 0.30
C ARG A 31 0.75 -6.94 0.78
N ALA A 32 1.77 -6.15 1.13
CA ALA A 32 3.05 -6.66 1.64
C ALA A 32 2.87 -7.43 2.95
N LEU A 33 2.08 -6.90 3.89
CA LEU A 33 1.75 -7.58 5.14
C LEU A 33 1.01 -8.90 4.92
N ALA A 34 0.10 -8.96 3.95
CA ALA A 34 -0.58 -10.21 3.61
C ALA A 34 0.41 -11.27 3.11
N ILE A 35 1.37 -10.91 2.25
CA ILE A 35 2.41 -11.82 1.77
C ILE A 35 3.33 -12.25 2.92
N ARG A 36 3.79 -11.33 3.76
CA ARG A 36 4.64 -11.62 4.92
C ARG A 36 3.97 -12.65 5.83
N MET A 37 2.68 -12.47 6.12
CA MET A 37 1.92 -13.41 6.94
C MET A 37 1.76 -14.79 6.27
N LEU A 38 1.60 -14.85 4.94
CA LEU A 38 1.56 -16.12 4.20
C LEU A 38 2.92 -16.85 4.26
N ILE A 39 4.03 -16.13 4.10
CA ILE A 39 5.39 -16.71 4.20
C ILE A 39 5.65 -17.26 5.60
N GLN A 40 5.14 -16.58 6.63
CA GLN A 40 5.16 -17.04 8.03
C GLN A 40 4.22 -18.23 8.31
N GLY A 41 3.47 -18.71 7.30
CA GLY A 41 2.61 -19.89 7.41
C GLY A 41 1.24 -19.61 8.02
N PHE A 42 0.82 -18.35 8.15
CA PHE A 42 -0.52 -18.05 8.65
C PHE A 42 -1.60 -18.44 7.64
N LYS A 43 -2.70 -19.01 8.16
CA LYS A 43 -3.88 -19.34 7.37
C LYS A 43 -4.57 -18.06 6.89
N VAL A 44 -5.13 -18.11 5.67
CA VAL A 44 -5.88 -17.00 5.06
C VAL A 44 -6.96 -16.45 6.00
N THR A 45 -7.68 -17.32 6.70
CA THR A 45 -8.72 -16.92 7.68
C THR A 45 -8.20 -15.99 8.79
N LYS A 46 -6.94 -16.15 9.22
CA LYS A 46 -6.30 -15.26 10.19
C LYS A 46 -6.00 -13.90 9.55
N LEU A 47 -5.48 -13.89 8.32
CA LEU A 47 -5.23 -12.64 7.59
C LEU A 47 -6.52 -11.83 7.39
N GLN A 48 -7.64 -12.50 7.06
CA GLN A 48 -8.92 -11.83 6.88
C GLN A 48 -9.36 -11.11 8.16
N LYS A 49 -9.22 -11.76 9.32
CA LYS A 49 -9.55 -11.18 10.64
C LYS A 49 -8.60 -10.06 11.05
N THR A 50 -7.28 -10.23 10.83
CA THR A 50 -6.27 -9.27 11.27
C THR A 50 -6.17 -8.04 10.36
N LEU A 51 -6.26 -8.21 9.05
CA LEU A 51 -6.06 -7.13 8.07
C LEU A 51 -7.37 -6.60 7.45
N GLY A 52 -8.51 -7.24 7.75
CA GLY A 52 -9.82 -6.87 7.20
C GLY A 52 -9.88 -7.05 5.68
N ILE A 53 -9.30 -8.14 5.15
CA ILE A 53 -9.22 -8.42 3.70
C ILE A 53 -10.00 -9.68 3.33
N SER A 54 -10.34 -9.82 2.05
CA SER A 54 -10.99 -11.03 1.53
C SER A 54 -9.98 -12.10 1.12
N ALA A 55 -10.40 -13.36 1.07
CA ALA A 55 -9.57 -14.44 0.54
C ALA A 55 -9.16 -14.21 -0.93
N ALA A 56 -10.05 -13.63 -1.73
CA ALA A 56 -9.75 -13.25 -3.12
C ALA A 56 -8.63 -12.20 -3.19
N PHE A 57 -8.65 -11.19 -2.30
CA PHE A 57 -7.58 -10.20 -2.20
C PHE A 57 -6.23 -10.87 -1.90
N VAL A 58 -6.19 -11.78 -0.92
CA VAL A 58 -4.98 -12.54 -0.55
C VAL A 58 -4.47 -13.35 -1.74
N SER A 59 -5.37 -14.04 -2.45
CA SER A 59 -5.02 -14.83 -3.64
C SER A 59 -4.41 -13.96 -4.74
N GLN A 60 -5.00 -12.81 -5.04
CA GLN A 60 -4.47 -11.88 -6.05
C GLN A 60 -3.08 -11.36 -5.68
N CYS A 61 -2.88 -10.99 -4.41
CA CYS A 61 -1.57 -10.54 -3.94
C CYS A 61 -0.52 -11.64 -4.10
N LYS A 62 -0.86 -12.87 -3.71
CA LYS A 62 0.03 -14.04 -3.84
C LYS A 62 0.45 -14.25 -5.30
N VAL A 63 -0.51 -14.22 -6.23
CA VAL A 63 -0.23 -14.39 -7.66
C VAL A 63 0.67 -13.27 -8.18
N ARG A 64 0.35 -11.99 -7.89
CA ARG A 64 1.17 -10.87 -8.35
C ARG A 64 2.59 -10.92 -7.80
N PHE A 65 2.74 -11.21 -6.50
CA PHE A 65 4.06 -11.32 -5.87
C PHE A 65 4.90 -12.45 -6.44
N ALA A 66 4.27 -13.60 -6.73
CA ALA A 66 4.97 -14.74 -7.33
C ALA A 66 5.49 -14.46 -8.75
N LEU A 67 4.81 -13.58 -9.49
CA LEU A 67 5.17 -13.22 -10.88
C LEU A 67 6.12 -12.03 -10.97
N GLU A 68 5.89 -10.99 -10.17
CA GLU A 68 6.50 -9.67 -10.33
C GLU A 68 7.32 -9.25 -9.09
N GLY A 69 7.39 -10.08 -8.04
CA GLY A 69 8.06 -9.73 -6.78
C GLY A 69 7.42 -8.49 -6.12
N ILE A 70 8.27 -7.59 -5.59
CA ILE A 70 7.83 -6.35 -4.93
C ILE A 70 7.06 -5.44 -5.89
N GLU A 71 7.41 -5.39 -7.18
CA GLU A 71 6.69 -4.58 -8.17
C GLU A 71 5.23 -5.00 -8.31
N GLY A 72 4.92 -6.28 -8.12
CA GLY A 72 3.54 -6.80 -8.11
C GLY A 72 2.69 -6.32 -6.94
N LEU A 73 3.32 -5.81 -5.88
CA LEU A 73 2.64 -5.24 -4.72
C LEU A 73 2.34 -3.75 -4.88
N LYS A 74 3.11 -3.04 -5.71
CA LYS A 74 2.96 -1.61 -5.95
C LYS A 74 1.67 -1.29 -6.71
N LEU A 75 1.17 -0.07 -6.53
CA LEU A 75 0.07 0.46 -7.30
C LEU A 75 0.57 0.83 -8.69
N LYS A 76 0.04 0.13 -9.71
CA LYS A 76 0.39 0.40 -11.12
C LYS A 76 -0.16 1.75 -11.59
N HIS A 77 -1.31 2.19 -11.06
CA HIS A 77 -1.95 3.45 -11.41
C HIS A 77 -1.75 4.48 -10.29
N LYS A 78 -1.05 5.57 -10.57
CA LYS A 78 -0.74 6.64 -9.59
C LYS A 78 -1.87 7.68 -9.43
N GLY A 79 -3.06 7.40 -9.96
CA GLY A 79 -4.17 8.35 -10.00
C GLY A 79 -3.98 9.45 -11.05
N SER A 80 -4.96 10.33 -11.18
CA SER A 80 -4.82 11.54 -11.98
C SER A 80 -3.99 12.59 -11.25
N LYS A 81 -3.34 13.47 -12.02
CA LYS A 81 -2.73 14.68 -11.46
C LYS A 81 -3.85 15.53 -10.85
N GLY A 82 -3.78 15.79 -9.54
CA GLY A 82 -4.72 16.68 -8.88
C GLY A 82 -4.60 18.10 -9.43
N TYR A 83 -5.71 18.84 -9.46
CA TYR A 83 -5.74 20.23 -9.93
C TYR A 83 -4.88 21.16 -9.07
N LEU A 84 -4.74 20.83 -7.78
CA LEU A 84 -4.00 21.61 -6.79
C LEU A 84 -2.66 20.96 -6.48
N ASN A 85 -1.59 21.75 -6.57
CA ASN A 85 -0.28 21.34 -6.08
C ASN A 85 -0.21 21.48 -4.53
N GLN A 86 0.93 21.12 -3.94
CA GLN A 86 1.08 21.14 -2.48
C GLN A 86 0.95 22.56 -1.90
N SER A 87 1.50 23.57 -2.56
CA SER A 87 1.37 24.97 -2.11
C SER A 87 -0.07 25.45 -2.22
N ASP A 88 -0.77 25.14 -3.31
CA ASP A 88 -2.17 25.54 -3.50
C ASP A 88 -3.06 24.94 -2.41
N ARG A 89 -2.83 23.66 -2.08
CA ARG A 89 -3.52 22.99 -0.97
C ARG A 89 -3.27 23.66 0.36
N THR A 90 -2.03 24.02 0.66
CA THR A 90 -1.69 24.71 1.92
C THR A 90 -2.42 26.05 1.99
N SER A 91 -2.35 26.86 0.94
CA SER A 91 -3.03 28.17 0.88
C SER A 91 -4.54 28.04 1.06
N ILE A 92 -5.18 27.06 0.41
CA ILE A 92 -6.63 26.81 0.57
C ILE A 92 -6.96 26.36 1.99
N ILE A 93 -6.16 25.49 2.60
CA ILE A 93 -6.39 25.03 3.98
C ILE A 93 -6.24 26.19 4.97
N GLU A 94 -5.23 27.03 4.81
CA GLU A 94 -5.04 28.22 5.66
C GLU A 94 -6.20 29.21 5.50
N TRP A 95 -6.63 29.46 4.26
CA TRP A 95 -7.81 30.27 3.97
C TRP A 95 -9.05 29.71 4.66
N LEU A 96 -9.36 28.41 4.48
CA LEU A 96 -10.51 27.75 5.11
C LEU A 96 -10.50 27.87 6.65
N ARG A 97 -9.32 27.73 7.28
CA ARG A 97 -9.17 27.87 8.73
C ARG A 97 -9.39 29.30 9.23
N SER A 98 -9.15 30.30 8.39
CA SER A 98 -9.34 31.71 8.74
C SER A 98 -10.80 32.17 8.69
N GLN A 99 -11.71 31.38 8.10
CA GLN A 99 -13.11 31.76 7.92
C GLN A 99 -13.99 31.27 9.08
N ASN A 100 -14.78 32.17 9.67
CA ASN A 100 -15.77 31.82 10.71
C ASN A 100 -16.99 31.07 10.15
N GLN A 101 -17.28 31.22 8.85
CA GLN A 101 -18.27 30.45 8.12
C GLN A 101 -17.75 30.17 6.71
N ILE A 102 -17.83 28.92 6.28
CA ILE A 102 -17.36 28.47 4.97
C ILE A 102 -18.57 28.38 4.06
N ASP A 103 -18.57 29.16 2.99
CA ASP A 103 -19.54 29.09 1.91
C ASP A 103 -18.82 28.55 0.66
N LEU A 104 -19.31 27.44 0.12
CA LEU A 104 -18.72 26.76 -1.04
C LEU A 104 -18.73 27.64 -2.29
N SER A 105 -19.71 28.53 -2.43
CA SER A 105 -19.80 29.45 -3.56
C SER A 105 -18.62 30.44 -3.63
N LYS A 106 -17.94 30.68 -2.50
CA LYS A 106 -16.74 31.54 -2.44
C LYS A 106 -15.47 30.83 -2.90
N LEU A 107 -15.55 29.52 -3.16
CA LEU A 107 -14.44 28.70 -3.67
C LEU A 107 -14.49 28.53 -5.19
N GLU A 108 -15.55 29.03 -5.84
CA GLU A 108 -15.73 29.01 -7.29
C GLU A 108 -15.16 30.29 -7.90
N ASN A 109 -14.34 30.15 -8.94
CA ASN A 109 -14.01 31.21 -9.90
C ASN A 109 -14.91 31.08 -11.11
#